data_AF-A0A9E0TKF4-F1
#
_entry.id   AF-A0A9E0TKF4-F1
#
_cell.length_a   1.000
_cell.length_b   1.000
_cell.length_c   1.000
_cell.angle_alpha   90.00
_cell.angle_beta   90.00
_cell.angle_gamma   90.00
#
_symmetry.space_group_name_H-M   'P 1'
#
loop_
_entity.id
_entity.type
_entity.pdbx_description
1 polymer ?
#
loop_
_entity_poly.entity_id
_entity_poly.type
_entity_poly.pdbx_seq_one_letter_code
_entity_poly.pdbx_strand_id
1 'polypeptide(L)'
;MCLFVLVSAARADLTLVFEQRLVKSDPQGMQQVKGAAQAGESTTRLTVQLAQDWCSSEDGELIQQIDFKNRRCLLLNRQTKTYTDTALLAKIGFLSAEFRNRLMQAGLFEKMGMKDNPMDPVLMEHLFSIRGPNTVPLKGKTARGTQSWTHNGKPLFSCSTDGFKLSAEETALLVRFLRHEFGLHPDILDACRKAGRVPTGIEIYRYNMGVDHYSLKLVKSERTPAGLVRADLKAGATEETEGGLTAIVHEATAMDEADYRARCEKLKSDALAQREQGKTMDAMLLLLEYGLSCDKMAEEIESLKDAIQHDADCQHLMASINPHTKEGAEEAVKELAALEGKAQAGRRMITVFRANILTNLGKGNEAQTFLIAALKENPAQVGAWKDLGDIYYNSYEMDEAWSCWETALKLLPSAKMLEGVKTLEKDLIKTYPEFL
;
A
#
# COMPACT_ATOMS: atom_id res chain seq x y z
N MET A 1 -50.33 12.87 1.79
CA MET A 1 -49.01 13.25 2.33
C MET A 1 -47.97 12.74 1.34
N CYS A 2 -47.55 13.58 0.39
CA CYS A 2 -46.56 13.18 -0.63
C CYS A 2 -45.18 13.12 0.01
N LEU A 3 -44.58 11.93 0.07
CA LEU A 3 -43.16 11.77 0.38
C LEU A 3 -42.36 12.36 -0.78
N PHE A 4 -41.77 13.54 -0.58
CA PHE A 4 -40.63 13.97 -1.36
C PHE A 4 -39.43 13.11 -0.95
N VAL A 5 -39.14 12.07 -1.73
CA VAL A 5 -37.79 11.50 -1.74
C VAL A 5 -36.92 12.59 -2.37
N LEU A 6 -36.13 13.26 -1.53
CA LEU A 6 -35.04 14.13 -1.97
C LEU A 6 -34.04 13.27 -2.74
N VAL A 7 -34.21 13.21 -4.06
CA VAL A 7 -33.13 12.81 -4.95
C VAL A 7 -32.07 13.90 -4.79
N SER A 8 -31.01 13.60 -4.04
CA SER A 8 -29.81 14.44 -4.01
C SER A 8 -29.35 14.58 -5.46
N ALA A 9 -29.55 15.76 -6.06
CA ALA A 9 -29.03 16.03 -7.39
C ALA A 9 -27.52 15.81 -7.36
N ALA A 10 -27.02 14.91 -8.22
CA ALA A 10 -25.60 14.66 -8.32
C ALA A 10 -24.86 15.97 -8.60
N ARG A 11 -23.90 16.33 -7.75
CA ARG A 11 -23.12 17.57 -7.87
C ARG A 11 -22.33 17.55 -9.17
N ALA A 12 -22.31 18.66 -9.91
CA ALA A 12 -21.42 18.84 -11.05
C ALA A 12 -19.95 18.64 -10.65
N ASP A 13 -19.20 17.91 -11.47
CA ASP A 13 -17.75 17.73 -11.32
C ASP A 13 -17.04 19.03 -11.72
N LEU A 14 -15.90 19.34 -11.09
CA LEU A 14 -15.06 20.47 -11.50
C LEU A 14 -13.86 19.95 -12.30
N THR A 15 -13.77 20.36 -13.57
CA THR A 15 -12.60 20.10 -14.43
C THR A 15 -11.68 21.31 -14.43
N LEU A 16 -10.41 21.07 -14.12
CA LEU A 16 -9.33 22.05 -14.16
C LEU A 16 -8.29 21.58 -15.18
N VAL A 17 -7.75 22.51 -15.94
CA VAL A 17 -6.66 22.23 -16.88
C VAL A 17 -5.52 23.19 -16.61
N PHE A 18 -4.33 22.64 -16.44
CA PHE A 18 -3.09 23.37 -16.26
C PHE A 18 -2.13 23.11 -17.43
N GLU A 19 -1.43 24.15 -17.86
CA GLU A 19 -0.11 23.98 -18.46
C GLU A 19 0.86 23.67 -17.32
N GLN A 20 1.44 22.48 -17.32
CA GLN A 20 2.39 22.02 -16.32
C GLN A 20 3.79 21.98 -16.94
N ARG A 21 4.75 22.65 -16.28
CA ARG A 21 6.18 22.50 -16.54
C ARG A 21 6.82 21.81 -15.34
N LEU A 22 7.61 20.77 -15.58
CA LEU A 22 8.38 20.08 -14.55
C LEU A 22 9.87 20.18 -14.90
N VAL A 23 10.67 20.69 -13.97
CA VAL A 23 12.13 20.72 -14.05
C VAL A 23 12.69 19.83 -12.94
N LYS A 24 13.44 18.78 -13.32
CA LYS A 24 14.15 17.90 -12.39
C LYS A 24 15.62 18.26 -12.34
N SER A 25 16.14 18.47 -11.14
CA SER A 25 17.55 18.80 -10.90
C SER A 25 18.24 17.67 -10.12
N ASP A 26 19.47 17.35 -10.53
CA ASP A 26 20.29 16.32 -9.91
C ASP A 26 20.67 16.66 -8.45
N PRO A 27 20.98 15.65 -7.62
CA PRO A 27 21.60 15.86 -6.31
C PRO A 27 22.92 16.63 -6.47
N GLN A 28 23.10 17.72 -5.71
CA GLN A 28 24.38 18.43 -5.72
C GLN A 28 25.50 17.53 -5.15
N GLY A 29 26.54 17.26 -5.94
CA GLY A 29 27.76 16.61 -5.48
C GLY A 29 27.79 15.07 -5.53
N MET A 30 26.79 14.40 -6.11
CA MET A 30 26.83 12.94 -6.35
C MET A 30 27.12 12.60 -7.81
N GLN A 31 27.96 11.59 -8.06
CA GLN A 31 28.11 11.03 -9.39
C GLN A 31 26.83 10.29 -9.79
N GLN A 32 26.34 10.55 -11.00
CA GLN A 32 25.17 9.86 -11.55
C GLN A 32 25.40 8.34 -11.55
N VAL A 33 24.47 7.60 -10.95
CA VAL A 33 24.40 6.14 -11.09
C VAL A 33 23.72 5.82 -12.42
N LYS A 34 24.27 4.88 -13.18
CA LYS A 34 23.67 4.40 -14.45
C LYS A 34 22.23 3.94 -14.19
N GLY A 35 21.25 4.59 -14.82
CA GLY A 35 19.82 4.27 -14.69
C GLY A 35 19.02 5.21 -13.77
N ALA A 36 19.65 6.18 -13.10
CA ALA A 36 18.92 7.22 -12.37
C ALA A 36 18.16 8.16 -13.34
N ALA A 37 16.99 8.64 -12.92
CA ALA A 37 16.21 9.62 -13.68
C ALA A 37 17.07 10.84 -14.00
N GLN A 38 17.21 11.17 -15.28
CA GLN A 38 18.06 12.27 -15.72
C GLN A 38 17.44 13.62 -15.35
N ALA A 39 18.27 14.58 -14.95
CA ALA A 39 17.91 15.99 -14.98
C ALA A 39 17.29 16.34 -16.34
N GLY A 40 16.18 17.06 -16.31
CA GLY A 40 15.39 17.26 -17.52
C GLY A 40 14.20 18.19 -17.28
N GLU A 41 13.68 18.69 -18.38
CA GLU A 41 12.52 19.56 -18.41
C GLU A 41 11.45 18.94 -19.30
N SER A 42 10.21 18.92 -18.81
CA SER A 42 9.05 18.53 -19.58
C SER A 42 7.93 19.54 -19.44
N THR A 43 7.10 19.63 -20.48
CA THR A 43 5.85 20.40 -20.43
C THR A 43 4.71 19.48 -20.85
N THR A 44 3.71 19.36 -20.00
CA THR A 44 2.52 18.54 -20.24
C THR A 44 1.25 19.36 -19.96
N ARG A 45 0.12 18.83 -20.43
CA ARG A 45 -1.19 19.35 -20.09
C ARG A 45 -1.75 18.49 -18.97
N LEU A 46 -1.84 19.04 -17.76
CA LEU A 46 -2.43 18.35 -16.62
C LEU A 46 -3.93 18.65 -16.56
N THR A 47 -4.76 17.62 -16.71
CA THR A 47 -6.21 17.71 -16.49
C THR A 47 -6.55 17.11 -15.14
N VAL A 48 -7.19 17.89 -14.28
CA VAL A 48 -7.62 17.48 -12.93
C VAL A 48 -9.13 17.50 -12.86
N GLN A 49 -9.71 16.47 -12.27
CA GLN A 49 -11.14 16.43 -11.99
C GLN A 49 -11.42 16.22 -10.52
N LEU A 50 -12.31 17.05 -9.98
CA LEU A 50 -12.72 17.03 -8.58
C LEU A 50 -14.21 16.70 -8.50
N ALA A 51 -14.52 15.43 -8.21
CA ALA A 51 -15.87 14.89 -8.11
C ALA A 51 -16.25 14.65 -6.64
N GLN A 52 -17.46 14.16 -6.36
CA GLN A 52 -17.97 14.10 -4.98
C GLN A 52 -17.06 13.32 -4.00
N ASP A 53 -16.64 12.10 -4.38
CA ASP A 53 -15.89 11.19 -3.50
C ASP A 53 -14.57 10.72 -4.12
N TRP A 54 -14.10 11.40 -5.17
CA TRP A 54 -12.88 11.02 -5.88
C TRP A 54 -12.26 12.22 -6.60
N CYS A 55 -10.97 12.11 -6.91
CA CYS A 55 -10.29 13.01 -7.84
C CYS A 55 -9.48 12.23 -8.86
N SER A 56 -9.22 12.82 -10.02
CA SER A 56 -8.27 12.27 -10.99
C SER A 56 -7.31 13.33 -11.53
N SER A 57 -6.15 12.86 -11.97
CA SER A 57 -5.15 13.60 -12.74
C SER A 57 -4.83 12.83 -14.03
N GLU A 58 -4.71 13.55 -15.13
CA GLU A 58 -4.26 13.04 -16.42
C GLU A 58 -3.16 13.97 -16.96
N ASP A 59 -1.97 13.44 -17.23
CA ASP A 59 -0.79 14.22 -17.63
C ASP A 59 -0.19 13.80 -18.99
N GLY A 60 -1.03 13.26 -19.87
CA GLY A 60 -0.64 12.77 -21.19
C GLY A 60 -0.97 11.28 -21.30
N GLU A 61 -0.02 10.44 -20.89
CA GLU A 61 -0.15 8.97 -21.01
C GLU A 61 -0.70 8.31 -19.74
N LEU A 62 -0.54 8.95 -18.57
CA LEU A 62 -0.99 8.39 -17.29
C LEU A 62 -2.29 9.06 -16.84
N ILE A 63 -3.21 8.24 -16.33
CA ILE A 63 -4.35 8.68 -15.55
C ILE A 63 -4.25 8.09 -14.16
N GLN A 64 -4.24 8.94 -13.14
CA GLN A 64 -4.43 8.52 -11.76
C GLN A 64 -5.84 8.89 -11.30
N GLN A 65 -6.53 7.96 -10.63
CA GLN A 65 -7.79 8.23 -9.95
C GLN A 65 -7.69 7.76 -8.50
N ILE A 66 -8.07 8.62 -7.56
CA ILE A 66 -8.15 8.31 -6.14
C ILE A 66 -9.62 8.31 -5.75
N ASP A 67 -10.15 7.13 -5.42
CA ASP A 67 -11.48 6.94 -4.87
C ASP A 67 -11.38 6.97 -3.34
N PHE A 68 -11.79 8.09 -2.74
CA PHE A 68 -11.70 8.31 -1.31
C PHE A 68 -12.73 7.47 -0.54
N LYS A 69 -13.89 7.21 -1.14
CA LYS A 69 -14.96 6.44 -0.51
C LYS A 69 -14.60 4.97 -0.38
N ASN A 70 -14.05 4.39 -1.44
CA ASN A 70 -13.62 2.99 -1.44
C ASN A 70 -12.14 2.82 -1.06
N ARG A 71 -11.42 3.92 -0.84
CA ARG A 71 -9.99 3.96 -0.50
C ARG A 71 -9.15 3.20 -1.51
N ARG A 72 -9.34 3.49 -2.80
CA ARG A 72 -8.61 2.88 -3.91
C ARG A 72 -7.83 3.91 -4.71
N CYS A 73 -6.69 3.49 -5.24
CA CYS A 73 -5.90 4.25 -6.18
C CYS A 73 -5.77 3.45 -7.48
N LEU A 74 -6.35 3.97 -8.56
CA LEU A 74 -6.18 3.43 -9.90
C LEU A 74 -5.09 4.24 -10.62
N LEU A 75 -4.11 3.55 -11.20
CA LEU A 75 -3.17 4.14 -12.15
C LEU A 75 -3.33 3.42 -13.48
N LEU A 76 -3.65 4.15 -14.54
CA LEU A 76 -3.81 3.63 -15.90
C LEU A 76 -2.75 4.24 -16.81
N ASN A 77 -1.99 3.41 -17.50
CA ASN A 77 -1.13 3.81 -18.60
C ASN A 77 -1.85 3.57 -19.94
N ARG A 78 -2.15 4.65 -20.66
CA ARG A 78 -2.86 4.59 -21.95
C ARG A 78 -2.03 4.01 -23.08
N GLN A 79 -0.70 4.15 -23.02
CA GLN A 79 0.19 3.68 -24.06
C GLN A 79 0.28 2.15 -24.04
N THR A 80 0.53 1.58 -22.86
CA THR A 80 0.60 0.13 -22.65
C THR A 80 -0.78 -0.52 -22.49
N LYS A 81 -1.81 0.28 -22.20
CA LYS A 81 -3.15 -0.17 -21.80
C LYS A 81 -3.08 -1.08 -20.58
N THR A 82 -2.22 -0.73 -19.64
CA THR A 82 -2.08 -1.45 -18.38
C THR A 82 -2.56 -0.60 -17.22
N TYR A 83 -3.02 -1.25 -16.14
CA TYR A 83 -3.40 -0.54 -14.93
C TYR A 83 -2.97 -1.26 -13.66
N THR A 84 -2.84 -0.50 -12.57
CA THR A 84 -2.78 -1.01 -11.21
C THR A 84 -3.96 -0.46 -10.42
N ASP A 85 -4.55 -1.28 -9.55
CA ASP A 85 -5.58 -0.88 -8.61
C ASP A 85 -5.14 -1.29 -7.20
N THR A 86 -4.73 -0.31 -6.40
CA THR A 86 -4.15 -0.55 -5.08
C THR A 86 -4.94 0.11 -3.96
N ALA A 87 -4.77 -0.39 -2.75
CA ALA A 87 -5.37 0.21 -1.57
C ALA A 87 -4.75 1.59 -1.31
N LEU A 88 -5.57 2.64 -1.15
CA LEU A 88 -5.09 3.97 -0.78
C LEU A 88 -4.33 3.95 0.57
N LEU A 89 -4.67 3.00 1.44
CA LEU A 89 -3.99 2.77 2.70
C LEU A 89 -2.56 2.25 2.53
N ALA A 90 -2.21 1.62 1.40
CA ALA A 90 -0.84 1.25 1.07
C ALA A 90 0.04 2.50 0.92
N LYS A 91 -0.43 3.47 0.13
CA LYS A 91 0.24 4.77 -0.03
C LYS A 91 0.38 5.51 1.32
N ILE A 92 -0.69 5.56 2.12
CA ILE A 92 -0.64 6.24 3.43
C ILE A 92 0.31 5.51 4.40
N GLY A 93 0.25 4.18 4.42
CA GLY A 93 1.16 3.33 5.19
C GLY A 93 2.61 3.59 4.85
N PHE A 94 2.96 3.59 3.56
CA PHE A 94 4.29 3.92 3.05
C PHE A 94 4.74 5.31 3.52
N LEU A 95 3.95 6.35 3.24
CA LEU A 95 4.29 7.73 3.58
C LEU A 95 4.53 7.88 5.08
N SER A 96 3.72 7.24 5.92
CA SER A 96 3.85 7.32 7.38
C SER A 96 5.08 6.58 7.92
N ALA A 97 5.42 5.42 7.35
CA ALA A 97 6.60 4.66 7.75
C ALA A 97 7.87 5.38 7.32
N GLU A 98 7.92 5.81 6.06
CA GLU A 98 9.08 6.47 5.49
C GLU A 98 9.30 7.86 6.12
N PHE A 99 8.25 8.63 6.38
CA PHE A 99 8.38 9.90 7.09
C PHE A 99 9.05 9.73 8.47
N ARG A 100 8.63 8.73 9.25
CA ARG A 100 9.26 8.44 10.56
C ARG A 100 10.71 8.01 10.42
N ASN A 101 11.03 7.18 9.43
CA ASN A 101 12.39 6.77 9.13
C ASN A 101 13.28 7.98 8.78
N ARG A 102 12.78 8.89 7.94
CA ARG A 102 13.49 10.11 7.53
C ARG A 102 13.73 11.06 8.71
N LEU A 103 12.75 11.24 9.60
CA LEU A 103 12.92 12.06 10.81
C LEU A 103 13.94 11.46 11.79
N MET A 104 13.98 10.13 11.92
CA MET A 104 15.00 9.46 12.73
C MET A 104 16.41 9.73 12.18
N GLN A 105 16.60 9.60 10.87
CA GLN A 105 17.86 9.93 10.20
C GLN A 105 18.21 11.42 10.33
N ALA A 106 17.21 12.31 10.21
CA ALA A 106 17.38 13.74 10.39
C ALA A 106 17.99 14.08 11.75
N GLY A 107 17.47 13.47 12.83
CA GLY A 107 17.99 13.66 14.18
C GLY A 107 19.40 13.10 14.38
N LEU A 108 19.78 12.04 13.65
CA LEU A 108 21.16 11.54 13.64
C LEU A 108 22.12 12.52 12.97
N PHE A 109 21.75 13.07 11.80
CA PHE A 109 22.57 14.06 11.10
C PHE A 109 22.74 15.36 11.90
N GLU A 110 21.69 15.81 12.58
CA GLU A 110 21.76 16.97 13.47
C GLU A 110 22.75 16.72 14.62
N LYS A 111 22.70 15.55 15.28
CA LYS A 111 23.66 15.17 16.32
C LYS A 111 25.10 15.09 15.82
N MET A 112 25.30 14.77 14.54
CA MET A 112 26.61 14.78 13.89
C MET A 112 27.07 16.19 13.49
N GLY A 113 26.26 17.23 13.71
CA GLY A 113 26.61 18.62 13.39
C GLY A 113 26.57 18.93 11.89
N MET A 114 25.81 18.16 11.11
CA MET A 114 25.70 18.35 9.66
C MET A 114 24.87 19.61 9.37
N LYS A 115 25.50 20.65 8.80
CA LYS A 115 24.87 21.95 8.55
C LYS A 115 23.76 21.89 7.49
N ASP A 116 23.98 21.14 6.42
CA ASP A 116 23.00 20.93 5.34
C ASP A 116 22.36 19.55 5.49
N ASN A 117 21.47 19.40 6.47
CA ASN A 117 20.78 18.14 6.72
C ASN A 117 19.89 17.78 5.52
N PRO A 118 20.16 16.67 4.80
CA PRO A 118 19.36 16.27 3.64
C PRO A 118 17.93 15.84 4.02
N MET A 119 17.71 15.50 5.30
CA MET A 119 16.41 15.11 5.85
C MET A 119 15.82 16.19 6.76
N ASP A 120 16.10 17.47 6.49
CA ASP A 120 15.55 18.58 7.28
C ASP A 120 14.03 18.38 7.58
N PRO A 121 13.61 18.49 8.85
CA PRO A 121 12.23 18.17 9.23
C PRO A 121 11.16 18.94 8.45
N VAL A 122 11.37 20.23 8.16
CA VAL A 122 10.38 21.04 7.42
C VAL A 122 10.31 20.60 5.96
N LEU A 123 11.44 20.21 5.37
CA LEU A 123 11.46 19.63 4.03
C LEU A 123 10.77 18.27 4.00
N MET A 124 10.91 17.45 5.04
CA MET A 124 10.21 16.16 5.14
C MET A 124 8.71 16.36 5.34
N GLU A 125 8.28 17.31 6.17
CA GLU A 125 6.86 17.67 6.30
C GLU A 125 6.29 18.13 4.95
N HIS A 126 7.08 18.85 4.16
CA HIS A 126 6.69 19.26 2.82
C HIS A 126 6.60 18.09 1.85
N LEU A 127 7.61 17.22 1.81
CA LEU A 127 7.70 16.08 0.90
C LEU A 127 6.60 15.03 1.13
N PHE A 128 6.35 14.69 2.41
CA PHE A 128 5.40 13.65 2.80
C PHE A 128 4.00 14.18 3.14
N SER A 129 3.84 15.51 3.23
CA SER A 129 2.62 16.18 3.69
C SER A 129 2.17 15.81 5.11
N ILE A 130 3.04 15.21 5.92
CA ILE A 130 2.71 14.80 7.29
C ILE A 130 3.38 15.78 8.24
N ARG A 131 2.65 16.23 9.27
CA ARG A 131 3.22 17.09 10.31
C ARG A 131 4.10 16.27 11.26
N GLY A 132 5.32 16.74 11.51
CA GLY A 132 6.22 16.16 12.48
C GLY A 132 5.84 16.47 13.93
N PRO A 133 6.47 15.82 14.92
CA PRO A 133 6.35 16.22 16.31
C PRO A 133 7.08 17.55 16.57
N ASN A 134 6.52 18.40 17.43
CA ASN A 134 7.12 19.67 17.90
C ASN A 134 7.46 20.69 16.79
N THR A 135 6.61 20.81 15.77
CA THR A 135 6.90 21.66 14.60
C THR A 135 6.41 23.10 14.79
N VAL A 136 7.20 24.06 14.29
CA VAL A 136 6.84 25.48 14.32
C VAL A 136 5.99 25.80 13.09
N PRO A 137 4.89 26.57 13.23
CA PRO A 137 4.08 26.96 12.08
C PRO A 137 4.88 27.65 10.98
N LEU A 138 4.79 27.14 9.76
CA LEU A 138 5.42 27.70 8.58
C LEU A 138 4.58 28.89 8.07
N LYS A 139 5.17 30.09 8.09
CA LYS A 139 4.47 31.33 7.72
C LYS A 139 4.73 31.72 6.27
N GLY A 140 3.65 32.02 5.54
CA GLY A 140 3.73 32.59 4.21
C GLY A 140 3.94 34.10 4.23
N LYS A 141 4.44 34.64 3.12
CA LYS A 141 4.55 36.07 2.85
C LYS A 141 3.68 36.42 1.65
N THR A 142 3.06 37.59 1.66
CA THR A 142 2.29 38.10 0.52
C THR A 142 2.95 39.36 -0.01
N ALA A 143 3.27 39.38 -1.31
CA ALA A 143 3.81 40.54 -1.99
C ALA A 143 3.34 40.56 -3.44
N ARG A 144 2.91 41.74 -3.92
CA ARG A 144 2.55 41.98 -5.34
C ARG A 144 1.58 40.93 -5.94
N GLY A 145 0.56 40.52 -5.19
CA GLY A 145 -0.44 39.54 -5.67
C GLY A 145 0.04 38.08 -5.67
N THR A 146 1.17 37.78 -5.01
CA THR A 146 1.69 36.42 -4.84
C THR A 146 1.84 36.11 -3.36
N GLN A 147 1.42 34.91 -2.97
CA GLN A 147 1.72 34.34 -1.66
C GLN A 147 2.84 33.30 -1.80
N SER A 148 3.83 33.31 -0.92
CA SER A 148 4.98 32.41 -0.99
C SER A 148 5.46 31.91 0.37
N TRP A 149 6.02 30.70 0.38
CA TRP A 149 6.60 30.03 1.53
C TRP A 149 8.01 29.58 1.20
N THR A 150 8.94 29.89 2.09
CA THR A 150 10.34 29.50 1.99
C THR A 150 10.82 28.95 3.33
N HIS A 151 11.82 28.08 3.28
CA HIS A 151 12.50 27.55 4.45
C HIS A 151 14.00 27.55 4.20
N ASN A 152 14.77 28.22 5.06
CA ASN A 152 16.24 28.34 4.93
C ASN A 152 16.72 28.74 3.53
N GLY A 153 16.04 29.72 2.91
CA GLY A 153 16.33 30.20 1.56
C GLY A 153 15.85 29.29 0.42
N LYS A 154 15.36 28.09 0.72
CA LYS A 154 14.74 27.18 -0.25
C LYS A 154 13.27 27.56 -0.47
N PRO A 155 12.81 27.81 -1.70
CA PRO A 155 11.39 27.96 -1.98
C PRO A 155 10.66 26.64 -1.77
N LEU A 156 9.44 26.67 -1.24
CA LEU A 156 8.60 25.46 -1.08
C LEU A 156 7.35 25.55 -1.95
N PHE A 157 6.66 26.68 -1.86
CA PHE A 157 5.42 26.91 -2.59
C PHE A 157 5.24 28.40 -2.87
N SER A 158 4.69 28.74 -4.03
CA SER A 158 4.10 30.05 -4.25
C SER A 158 2.89 29.99 -5.14
N CYS A 159 1.96 30.93 -4.99
CA CYS A 159 0.79 31.00 -5.84
C CYS A 159 0.26 32.43 -6.00
N SER A 160 -0.45 32.66 -7.10
CA SER A 160 -1.23 33.89 -7.30
C SER A 160 -2.34 34.02 -6.27
N THR A 161 -2.62 35.24 -5.79
CA THR A 161 -3.77 35.49 -4.91
C THR A 161 -5.10 35.48 -5.66
N ASP A 162 -5.06 35.71 -6.98
CA ASP A 162 -6.20 35.62 -7.88
C ASP A 162 -6.36 34.20 -8.43
N GLY A 163 -7.61 33.83 -8.73
CA GLY A 163 -7.93 32.46 -9.12
C GLY A 163 -9.42 32.18 -9.26
N PHE A 164 -9.73 30.97 -9.70
CA PHE A 164 -11.11 30.48 -9.81
C PHE A 164 -11.66 30.11 -8.43
N LYS A 165 -12.82 30.67 -8.05
CA LYS A 165 -13.45 30.45 -6.74
C LYS A 165 -14.06 29.05 -6.64
N LEU A 166 -13.85 28.42 -5.48
CA LEU A 166 -14.33 27.08 -5.16
C LEU A 166 -15.41 27.11 -4.08
N SER A 167 -16.27 26.08 -4.08
CA SER A 167 -17.07 25.72 -2.91
C SER A 167 -16.19 25.13 -1.80
N ALA A 168 -16.74 24.94 -0.60
CA ALA A 168 -16.00 24.31 0.50
C ALA A 168 -15.61 22.86 0.17
N GLU A 169 -16.50 22.12 -0.49
CA GLU A 169 -16.31 20.73 -0.91
C GLU A 169 -15.25 20.64 -2.02
N GLU A 170 -15.36 21.49 -3.06
CA GLU A 170 -14.34 21.58 -4.12
C GLU A 170 -12.97 21.95 -3.54
N THR A 171 -12.93 22.82 -2.53
CA THR A 171 -11.69 23.21 -1.84
C THR A 171 -11.08 22.03 -1.08
N ALA A 172 -11.88 21.24 -0.37
CA ALA A 172 -11.40 20.06 0.34
C ALA A 172 -10.77 19.04 -0.63
N LEU A 173 -11.41 18.81 -1.77
CA LEU A 173 -10.92 17.91 -2.82
C LEU A 173 -9.64 18.44 -3.49
N LEU A 174 -9.57 19.74 -3.78
CA LEU A 174 -8.34 20.35 -4.30
C LEU A 174 -7.16 20.13 -3.34
N VAL A 175 -7.39 20.32 -2.04
CA VAL A 175 -6.35 20.17 -1.01
C VAL A 175 -5.88 18.71 -0.92
N ARG A 176 -6.80 17.74 -1.00
CA ARG A 176 -6.44 16.31 -1.07
C ARG A 176 -5.66 15.98 -2.33
N PHE A 177 -6.11 16.49 -3.49
CA PHE A 177 -5.39 16.34 -4.75
C PHE A 177 -3.95 16.85 -4.64
N LEU A 178 -3.75 18.09 -4.18
CA LEU A 178 -2.42 18.69 -4.01
C LEU A 178 -1.53 17.86 -3.06
N ARG A 179 -2.11 17.34 -1.98
CA ARG A 179 -1.44 16.46 -1.02
C ARG A 179 -0.98 15.15 -1.65
N HIS A 180 -1.84 14.48 -2.43
CA HIS A 180 -1.51 13.19 -3.04
C HIS A 180 -0.59 13.30 -4.25
N GLU A 181 -0.73 14.35 -5.05
CA GLU A 181 0.00 14.54 -6.31
C GLU A 181 1.39 15.13 -6.05
N PHE A 182 1.45 16.25 -5.33
CA PHE A 182 2.69 17.02 -5.21
C PHE A 182 3.36 16.88 -3.86
N GLY A 183 2.62 16.53 -2.82
CA GLY A 183 3.12 16.65 -1.45
C GLY A 183 3.36 18.11 -1.07
N LEU A 184 2.72 18.59 -0.01
CA LEU A 184 2.89 19.96 0.46
C LEU A 184 2.87 20.02 1.98
N HIS A 185 3.62 20.98 2.52
CA HIS A 185 3.66 21.21 3.96
C HIS A 185 2.24 21.48 4.50
N PRO A 186 1.84 20.90 5.65
CA PRO A 186 0.48 21.05 6.17
C PRO A 186 -0.01 22.50 6.32
N ASP A 187 0.84 23.42 6.76
CA ASP A 187 0.50 24.85 6.83
C ASP A 187 0.22 25.51 5.47
N ILE A 188 0.85 25.03 4.40
CA ILE A 188 0.62 25.50 3.02
C ILE A 188 -0.74 24.98 2.55
N LEU A 189 -1.04 23.70 2.78
CA LEU A 189 -2.34 23.10 2.48
C LEU A 189 -3.48 23.80 3.24
N ASP A 190 -3.24 24.18 4.49
CA ASP A 190 -4.19 24.97 5.30
C ASP A 190 -4.42 26.37 4.73
N ALA A 191 -3.39 27.00 4.18
CA ALA A 191 -3.53 28.29 3.51
C ALA A 191 -4.32 28.16 2.21
N CYS A 192 -4.05 27.14 1.39
CA CYS A 192 -4.83 26.83 0.19
C CYS A 192 -6.31 26.60 0.53
N ARG A 193 -6.57 25.83 1.60
CA ARG A 193 -7.93 25.59 2.10
C ARG A 193 -8.65 26.88 2.50
N LYS A 194 -7.98 27.78 3.20
CA LYS A 194 -8.54 29.08 3.60
C LYS A 194 -8.78 30.01 2.40
N ALA A 195 -7.96 29.92 1.36
CA ALA A 195 -8.08 30.75 0.16
C ALA A 195 -9.30 30.40 -0.70
N GLY A 196 -9.77 29.15 -0.64
CA GLY A 196 -11.02 28.70 -1.28
C GLY A 196 -11.04 28.91 -2.80
N ARG A 197 -9.90 28.70 -3.46
CA ARG A 197 -9.73 28.97 -4.89
C ARG A 197 -8.64 28.11 -5.52
N VAL A 198 -8.68 28.00 -6.84
CA VAL A 198 -7.58 27.52 -7.67
C VAL A 198 -6.78 28.74 -8.17
N PRO A 199 -5.54 28.95 -7.71
CA PRO A 199 -4.70 30.04 -8.19
C PRO A 199 -4.48 29.98 -9.71
N THR A 200 -4.31 31.15 -10.35
CA THR A 200 -3.95 31.20 -11.78
C THR A 200 -2.55 30.67 -12.09
N GLY A 201 -1.64 30.80 -11.13
CA GLY A 201 -0.28 30.28 -11.18
C GLY A 201 0.12 29.66 -9.85
N ILE A 202 0.81 28.53 -9.90
CA ILE A 202 1.33 27.78 -8.75
C ILE A 202 2.75 27.32 -9.06
N GLU A 203 3.65 27.49 -8.09
CA GLU A 203 5.01 26.96 -8.11
C GLU A 203 5.21 26.02 -6.91
N ILE A 204 5.74 24.82 -7.13
CA ILE A 204 5.96 23.79 -6.09
C ILE A 204 7.38 23.26 -6.20
N TYR A 205 8.08 23.15 -5.07
CA TYR A 205 9.46 22.65 -5.02
C TYR A 205 9.55 21.48 -4.05
N ARG A 206 9.78 20.28 -4.58
CA ARG A 206 9.96 19.07 -3.77
C ARG A 206 11.43 18.73 -3.64
N TYR A 207 11.88 18.58 -2.39
CA TYR A 207 13.25 18.22 -2.06
C TYR A 207 13.30 16.78 -1.59
N ASN A 208 14.01 15.94 -2.33
CA ASN A 208 14.34 14.57 -1.94
C ASN A 208 15.82 14.32 -2.28
N MET A 209 16.14 13.31 -3.08
CA MET A 209 17.49 13.12 -3.62
C MET A 209 17.91 14.28 -4.52
N GLY A 210 16.98 14.81 -5.32
CA GLY A 210 17.13 16.00 -6.14
C GLY A 210 16.05 17.04 -5.83
N VAL A 211 15.80 17.93 -6.80
CA VAL A 211 14.72 18.91 -6.73
C VAL A 211 13.79 18.75 -7.91
N ASP A 212 12.52 18.49 -7.63
CA ASP A 212 11.45 18.58 -8.62
C ASP A 212 10.76 19.94 -8.47
N HIS A 213 10.82 20.76 -9.51
CA HIS A 213 10.15 22.05 -9.58
C HIS A 213 9.00 22.00 -10.57
N TYR A 214 7.78 22.15 -10.06
CA TYR A 214 6.55 22.21 -10.86
C TYR A 214 6.08 23.65 -10.98
N SER A 215 5.82 24.10 -12.21
CA SER A 215 5.09 25.33 -12.51
C SER A 215 3.75 24.97 -13.15
N LEU A 216 2.65 25.36 -12.52
CA LEU A 216 1.29 25.12 -13.00
C LEU A 216 0.61 26.44 -13.34
N LYS A 217 0.13 26.55 -14.57
CA LYS A 217 -0.65 27.71 -15.02
C LYS A 217 -2.05 27.27 -15.39
N LEU A 218 -3.05 27.77 -14.67
CA LEU A 218 -4.47 27.44 -14.92
C LEU A 218 -4.90 28.02 -16.27
N VAL A 219 -5.27 27.15 -17.21
CA VAL A 219 -5.75 27.55 -18.55
C VAL A 219 -7.24 27.31 -18.75
N LYS A 220 -7.87 26.42 -17.98
CA LYS A 220 -9.31 26.16 -18.03
C LYS A 220 -9.84 25.75 -16.66
N SER A 221 -11.03 26.23 -16.33
CA SER A 221 -11.82 25.81 -15.16
C SER A 221 -13.29 25.77 -15.53
N GLU A 222 -13.94 24.62 -15.41
CA GLU A 222 -15.36 24.46 -15.76
C GLU A 222 -16.07 23.45 -14.86
N ARG A 223 -17.33 23.71 -14.53
CA ARG A 223 -18.20 22.76 -13.84
C ARG A 223 -18.97 21.97 -14.90
N THR A 224 -18.82 20.65 -14.90
CA THR A 224 -19.42 19.72 -15.87
C THR A 224 -20.44 18.81 -15.17
N PRO A 225 -21.45 18.27 -15.87
CA PRO A 225 -22.36 17.29 -15.29
C PRO A 225 -21.61 16.11 -14.65
N ALA A 226 -22.14 15.59 -13.53
CA ALA A 226 -21.53 14.53 -12.75
C ALA A 226 -21.30 13.25 -13.56
N GLY A 227 -20.15 12.59 -13.36
CA GLY A 227 -19.92 11.21 -13.77
C GLY A 227 -19.36 11.01 -15.18
N LEU A 228 -18.99 12.08 -15.90
CA LEU A 228 -18.45 12.00 -17.27
C LEU A 228 -17.16 11.17 -17.37
N VAL A 229 -16.40 11.01 -16.27
CA VAL A 229 -15.12 10.28 -16.22
C VAL A 229 -15.14 9.02 -15.36
N ARG A 230 -16.31 8.66 -14.81
CA ARG A 230 -16.48 7.32 -14.21
C ARG A 230 -16.78 6.23 -15.26
N ALA A 231 -16.68 6.53 -16.56
CA ALA A 231 -16.58 5.47 -17.55
C ALA A 231 -15.49 4.50 -17.10
N ASP A 232 -15.72 3.19 -17.23
CA ASP A 232 -14.80 2.17 -16.72
C ASP A 232 -13.39 2.40 -17.29
N LEU A 233 -12.53 3.04 -16.49
CA LEU A 233 -11.16 3.39 -16.88
C LEU A 233 -10.33 2.14 -17.17
N LYS A 234 -10.76 0.99 -16.65
CA LYS A 234 -10.14 -0.31 -16.89
C LYS A 234 -10.63 -0.95 -18.18
N ALA A 235 -11.67 -0.41 -18.84
CA ALA A 235 -12.23 -1.00 -20.05
C ALA A 235 -11.19 -1.08 -21.17
N GLY A 236 -10.87 -2.31 -21.58
CA GLY A 236 -9.88 -2.56 -22.62
C GLY A 236 -8.42 -2.42 -22.16
N ALA A 237 -8.19 -2.29 -20.84
CA ALA A 237 -6.88 -2.33 -20.21
C ALA A 237 -6.69 -3.63 -19.42
N THR A 238 -5.43 -4.07 -19.28
CA THR A 238 -5.06 -5.27 -18.52
C THR A 238 -4.38 -4.89 -17.21
N GLU A 239 -4.70 -5.56 -16.12
CA GLU A 239 -4.01 -5.33 -14.85
C GLU A 239 -2.53 -5.73 -14.97
N GLU A 240 -1.62 -4.94 -14.40
CA GLU A 240 -0.21 -5.30 -14.35
C GLU A 240 0.00 -6.51 -13.44
N THR A 241 0.76 -7.49 -13.95
CA THR A 241 0.99 -8.79 -13.30
C THR A 241 2.46 -8.99 -12.98
N GLU A 242 3.11 -8.01 -12.35
CA GLU A 242 4.46 -8.25 -11.84
C GLU A 242 4.45 -9.28 -10.69
N GLY A 243 5.47 -10.15 -10.64
CA GLY A 243 5.68 -11.08 -9.52
C GLY A 243 4.80 -12.33 -9.47
N GLY A 244 3.89 -12.56 -10.42
CA GLY A 244 3.10 -13.80 -10.51
C GLY A 244 2.06 -13.99 -9.39
N LEU A 245 1.87 -12.98 -8.53
CA LEU A 245 0.92 -12.99 -7.42
C LEU A 245 -0.50 -12.66 -7.89
N THR A 246 -0.66 -11.80 -8.89
CA THR A 246 -1.97 -11.33 -9.37
C THR A 246 -2.91 -12.46 -9.77
N ALA A 247 -2.41 -13.48 -10.48
CA ALA A 247 -3.24 -14.63 -10.87
C ALA A 247 -3.73 -15.42 -9.64
N ILE A 248 -2.89 -15.55 -8.61
CA ILE A 248 -3.22 -16.24 -7.36
C ILE A 248 -4.24 -15.41 -6.56
N VAL A 249 -4.07 -14.08 -6.53
CA VAL A 249 -5.04 -13.14 -5.93
C VAL A 249 -6.38 -13.25 -6.65
N HIS A 250 -6.41 -13.29 -7.98
CA HIS A 250 -7.66 -13.46 -8.74
C HIS A 250 -8.33 -14.81 -8.44
N GLU A 251 -7.57 -15.91 -8.37
CA GLU A 251 -8.13 -17.21 -7.99
C GLU A 251 -8.72 -17.17 -6.57
N ALA A 252 -7.95 -16.68 -5.59
CA ALA A 252 -8.38 -16.56 -4.20
C ALA A 252 -9.62 -15.69 -4.05
N THR A 253 -9.61 -14.51 -4.68
CA THR A 253 -10.69 -13.55 -4.57
C THR A 253 -11.92 -13.89 -5.42
N ALA A 254 -11.82 -14.83 -6.36
CA ALA A 254 -12.98 -15.36 -7.10
C ALA A 254 -13.76 -16.41 -6.30
N MET A 255 -13.16 -17.01 -5.26
CA MET A 255 -13.85 -17.97 -4.41
C MET A 255 -14.99 -17.29 -3.65
N ASP A 256 -16.17 -17.89 -3.72
CA ASP A 256 -17.24 -17.54 -2.80
C ASP A 256 -17.09 -18.26 -1.45
N GLU A 257 -17.96 -17.94 -0.51
CA GLU A 257 -17.92 -18.53 0.83
C GLU A 257 -18.15 -20.05 0.82
N ALA A 258 -18.95 -20.58 -0.10
CA ALA A 258 -19.22 -22.01 -0.20
C ALA A 258 -18.00 -22.76 -0.76
N ASP A 259 -17.38 -22.24 -1.82
CA ASP A 259 -16.15 -22.77 -2.41
C ASP A 259 -15.01 -22.81 -1.38
N TYR A 260 -14.81 -21.70 -0.66
CA TYR A 260 -13.80 -21.60 0.38
C TYR A 260 -14.04 -22.60 1.52
N ARG A 261 -15.27 -22.69 2.03
CA ARG A 261 -15.64 -23.68 3.06
C ARG A 261 -15.43 -25.11 2.59
N ALA A 262 -15.78 -25.43 1.34
CA ALA A 262 -15.58 -26.75 0.76
C ALA A 262 -14.08 -27.11 0.68
N ARG A 263 -13.21 -26.15 0.35
CA ARG A 263 -11.74 -26.36 0.39
C ARG A 263 -11.23 -26.61 1.80
N CYS A 264 -11.70 -25.84 2.79
CA CYS A 264 -11.41 -26.08 4.22
C CYS A 264 -11.83 -27.50 4.64
N GLU A 265 -13.07 -27.91 4.39
CA GLU A 265 -13.55 -29.24 4.78
C GLU A 265 -12.82 -30.38 4.05
N LYS A 266 -12.39 -30.15 2.80
CA LYS A 266 -11.58 -31.12 2.07
C LYS A 266 -10.24 -31.40 2.77
N LEU A 267 -9.54 -30.39 3.30
CA LEU A 267 -8.30 -30.60 4.05
C LEU A 267 -8.50 -31.53 5.24
N LYS A 268 -9.60 -31.32 5.98
CA LYS A 268 -9.98 -32.16 7.12
C LYS A 268 -10.35 -33.58 6.70
N SER A 269 -11.12 -33.75 5.63
CA SER A 269 -11.45 -35.07 5.07
C SER A 269 -10.20 -35.82 4.61
N ASP A 270 -9.31 -35.15 3.90
CA ASP A 270 -8.06 -35.74 3.41
C ASP A 270 -7.15 -36.14 4.59
N ALA A 271 -7.10 -35.33 5.66
CA ALA A 271 -6.35 -35.65 6.88
C ALA A 271 -6.84 -36.94 7.53
N LEU A 272 -8.16 -37.11 7.64
CA LEU A 272 -8.77 -38.33 8.19
C LEU A 272 -8.44 -39.55 7.33
N ALA A 273 -8.42 -39.41 6.01
CA ALA A 273 -8.04 -40.49 5.10
C ALA A 273 -6.55 -40.89 5.24
N GLN A 274 -5.64 -39.92 5.44
CA GLN A 274 -4.22 -40.22 5.71
C GLN A 274 -4.05 -40.95 7.05
N ARG A 275 -4.81 -40.53 8.08
CA ARG A 275 -4.83 -41.20 9.38
C ARG A 275 -5.25 -42.67 9.26
N GLU A 276 -6.31 -42.98 8.51
CA GLU A 276 -6.77 -44.36 8.30
C GLU A 276 -5.71 -45.24 7.61
N GLN A 277 -4.82 -44.63 6.83
CA GLN A 277 -3.68 -45.29 6.20
C GLN A 277 -2.45 -45.40 7.10
N GLY A 278 -2.52 -44.93 8.36
CA GLY A 278 -1.39 -44.91 9.29
C GLY A 278 -0.32 -43.85 8.97
N LYS A 279 -0.63 -42.89 8.08
CA LYS A 279 0.28 -41.81 7.68
C LYS A 279 0.12 -40.61 8.60
N THR A 280 0.65 -40.73 9.81
CA THR A 280 0.46 -39.77 10.91
C THR A 280 0.94 -38.35 10.56
N MET A 281 2.16 -38.20 10.02
CA MET A 281 2.71 -36.89 9.66
C MET A 281 1.84 -36.18 8.60
N ASP A 282 1.46 -36.90 7.54
CA ASP A 282 0.62 -36.34 6.46
C ASP A 282 -0.75 -35.87 7.00
N ALA A 283 -1.36 -36.67 7.87
CA ALA A 283 -2.61 -36.29 8.55
C ALA A 283 -2.44 -35.03 9.40
N MET A 284 -1.37 -34.96 10.19
CA MET A 284 -1.04 -33.81 11.02
C MET A 284 -0.82 -32.53 10.19
N LEU A 285 -0.06 -32.61 9.10
CA LEU A 285 0.20 -31.46 8.21
C LEU A 285 -1.09 -30.90 7.61
N LEU A 286 -2.01 -31.76 7.17
CA LEU A 286 -3.31 -31.34 6.63
C LEU A 286 -4.21 -30.69 7.69
N LEU A 287 -4.17 -31.15 8.95
CA LEU A 287 -4.91 -30.50 10.05
C LEU A 287 -4.30 -29.16 10.45
N LEU A 288 -2.98 -29.03 10.44
CA LEU A 288 -2.30 -27.75 10.65
C LEU A 288 -2.65 -26.74 9.55
N GLU A 289 -2.69 -27.21 8.30
CA GLU A 289 -3.10 -26.41 7.17
C GLU A 289 -4.57 -25.98 7.25
N TYR A 290 -5.47 -26.88 7.66
CA TYR A 290 -6.86 -26.53 7.98
C TYR A 290 -6.89 -25.37 8.98
N GLY A 291 -6.08 -25.45 10.04
CA GLY A 291 -6.05 -24.41 11.06
C GLY A 291 -5.59 -23.05 10.55
N LEU A 292 -4.59 -23.00 9.68
CA LEU A 292 -4.15 -21.76 9.05
C LEU A 292 -5.09 -21.27 7.95
N SER A 293 -5.83 -22.18 7.31
CA SER A 293 -6.81 -21.81 6.29
C SER A 293 -8.03 -21.18 6.92
N CYS A 294 -8.55 -21.75 8.02
CA CYS A 294 -9.86 -21.43 8.57
C CYS A 294 -9.82 -20.73 9.94
N ASP A 295 -8.62 -20.41 10.46
CA ASP A 295 -8.36 -19.77 11.76
C ASP A 295 -9.01 -20.50 12.96
N LYS A 296 -8.94 -21.84 12.94
CA LYS A 296 -9.53 -22.73 13.95
C LYS A 296 -8.66 -23.94 14.20
N MET A 297 -8.48 -24.33 15.46
CA MET A 297 -7.83 -25.60 15.77
C MET A 297 -8.76 -26.76 15.34
N ALA A 298 -8.25 -27.70 14.55
CA ALA A 298 -9.00 -28.90 14.19
C ALA A 298 -9.17 -29.78 15.43
N GLU A 299 -10.42 -30.09 15.81
CA GLU A 299 -10.72 -30.97 16.94
C GLU A 299 -10.17 -32.39 16.71
N GLU A 300 -10.07 -32.79 15.44
CA GLU A 300 -9.53 -34.08 15.00
C GLU A 300 -8.09 -34.33 15.48
N ILE A 301 -7.33 -33.27 15.75
CA ILE A 301 -5.93 -33.41 16.17
C ILE A 301 -5.79 -34.15 17.50
N GLU A 302 -6.79 -34.06 18.38
CA GLU A 302 -6.76 -34.78 19.67
C GLU A 302 -6.78 -36.30 19.44
N SER A 303 -7.49 -36.77 18.40
CA SER A 303 -7.53 -38.20 18.06
C SER A 303 -6.20 -38.74 17.53
N LEU A 304 -5.30 -37.87 17.08
CA LEU A 304 -3.98 -38.21 16.54
C LEU A 304 -2.86 -38.08 17.57
N LYS A 305 -3.13 -37.55 18.75
CA LYS A 305 -2.13 -37.15 19.74
C LYS A 305 -1.15 -38.26 20.11
N ASP A 306 -1.65 -39.45 20.40
CA ASP A 306 -0.81 -40.60 20.76
C ASP A 306 0.06 -41.05 19.57
N ALA A 307 -0.50 -41.09 18.36
CA ALA A 307 0.25 -41.42 17.16
C ALA A 307 1.34 -40.38 16.87
N ILE A 308 1.02 -39.08 16.98
CA ILE A 308 1.97 -37.96 16.82
C ILE A 308 3.11 -38.07 17.83
N GLN A 309 2.82 -38.46 19.08
CA GLN A 309 3.83 -38.61 20.12
C GLN A 309 4.80 -39.77 19.86
N HIS A 310 4.41 -40.79 19.10
CA HIS A 310 5.24 -41.97 18.82
C HIS A 310 5.81 -41.98 17.38
N ASP A 311 5.45 -41.01 16.55
CA ASP A 311 5.95 -40.86 15.19
C ASP A 311 7.18 -39.95 15.16
N ALA A 312 8.31 -40.51 14.72
CA ALA A 312 9.60 -39.79 14.74
C ALA A 312 9.59 -38.56 13.84
N ASP A 313 9.00 -38.64 12.64
CA ASP A 313 8.95 -37.50 11.72
C ASP A 313 8.06 -36.38 12.28
N CYS A 314 6.98 -36.71 12.98
CA CYS A 314 6.16 -35.73 13.71
C CYS A 314 6.93 -35.05 14.85
N GLN A 315 7.74 -35.80 15.60
CA GLN A 315 8.60 -35.22 16.65
C GLN A 315 9.63 -34.25 16.05
N HIS A 316 10.29 -34.64 14.96
CA HIS A 316 11.24 -33.79 14.23
C HIS A 316 10.58 -32.53 13.68
N LEU A 317 9.38 -32.64 13.10
CA LEU A 317 8.59 -31.51 12.65
C LEU A 317 8.32 -30.54 13.81
N MET A 318 7.77 -31.04 14.93
CA MET A 318 7.43 -30.20 16.09
C MET A 318 8.65 -29.52 16.72
N ALA A 319 9.80 -30.18 16.74
CA ALA A 319 11.05 -29.57 17.20
C ALA A 319 11.57 -28.47 16.27
N SER A 320 11.21 -28.52 14.98
CA SER A 320 11.75 -27.63 13.95
C SER A 320 10.91 -26.36 13.72
N ILE A 321 9.62 -26.35 14.06
CA ILE A 321 8.72 -25.22 13.71
C ILE A 321 8.83 -24.00 14.64
N ASN A 322 9.57 -24.07 15.75
CA ASN A 322 9.75 -22.95 16.67
C ASN A 322 11.19 -22.87 17.23
N PRO A 323 12.20 -22.60 16.37
CA PRO A 323 13.58 -22.51 16.81
C PRO A 323 13.80 -21.29 17.71
N HIS A 324 14.61 -21.43 18.76
CA HIS A 324 14.88 -20.37 19.74
C HIS A 324 16.22 -19.64 19.53
N THR A 325 17.07 -20.14 18.63
CA THR A 325 18.36 -19.54 18.28
C THR A 325 18.50 -19.42 16.77
N LYS A 326 19.42 -18.57 16.31
CA LYS A 326 19.71 -18.41 14.88
C LYS A 326 20.25 -19.71 14.28
N GLU A 327 21.19 -20.37 14.97
CA GLU A 327 21.77 -21.64 14.54
C GLU A 327 20.70 -22.75 14.49
N GLY A 328 19.81 -22.77 15.48
CA GLY A 328 18.68 -23.69 15.51
C GLY A 328 17.69 -23.44 14.37
N ALA A 329 17.47 -22.18 13.99
CA ALA A 329 16.63 -21.83 12.86
C ALA A 329 17.25 -22.25 11.51
N GLU A 330 18.57 -22.08 11.34
CA GLU A 330 19.27 -22.57 10.14
C GLU A 330 19.21 -24.10 10.03
N GLU A 331 19.30 -24.82 11.14
CA GLU A 331 19.17 -26.28 11.14
C GLU A 331 17.74 -26.74 10.92
N ALA A 332 16.76 -26.08 11.55
CA ALA A 332 15.34 -26.34 11.32
C ALA A 332 14.95 -26.20 9.84
N VAL A 333 15.50 -25.21 9.13
CA VAL A 333 15.25 -25.06 7.68
C VAL A 333 15.72 -26.28 6.88
N LYS A 334 16.85 -26.90 7.26
CA LYS A 334 17.36 -28.12 6.62
C LYS A 334 16.51 -29.33 6.98
N GLU A 335 16.18 -29.49 8.25
CA GLU A 335 15.34 -30.60 8.74
C GLU A 335 13.96 -30.58 8.07
N LEU A 336 13.33 -29.41 8.02
CA LEU A 336 12.05 -29.24 7.32
C LEU A 336 12.17 -29.56 5.83
N ALA A 337 13.28 -29.20 5.15
CA ALA A 337 13.48 -29.57 3.75
C ALA A 337 13.58 -31.10 3.57
N ALA A 338 14.20 -31.81 4.52
CA ALA A 338 14.26 -33.28 4.50
C ALA A 338 12.88 -33.91 4.75
N LEU A 339 12.11 -33.38 5.71
CA LEU A 339 10.74 -33.83 6.00
C LEU A 339 9.78 -33.57 4.82
N GLU A 340 9.94 -32.44 4.12
CA GLU A 340 9.16 -32.12 2.92
C GLU A 340 9.33 -33.17 1.82
N GLY A 341 10.53 -33.76 1.70
CA GLY A 341 10.81 -34.86 0.76
C GLY A 341 10.14 -36.20 1.14
N LYS A 342 9.75 -36.38 2.40
CA LYS A 342 9.07 -37.58 2.90
C LYS A 342 7.55 -37.48 2.84
N ALA A 343 7.02 -36.28 3.07
CA ALA A 343 5.57 -36.04 3.14
C ALA A 343 4.88 -36.32 1.79
N GLN A 344 3.78 -37.06 1.83
CA GLN A 344 2.98 -37.38 0.63
C GLN A 344 1.74 -36.49 0.51
N ALA A 345 1.29 -35.92 1.63
CA ALA A 345 0.24 -34.91 1.67
C ALA A 345 0.61 -33.79 2.66
N GLY A 346 0.02 -32.60 2.47
CA GLY A 346 0.27 -31.45 3.35
C GLY A 346 1.69 -30.87 3.25
N ARG A 347 2.50 -31.25 2.26
CA ARG A 347 3.88 -30.74 2.05
C ARG A 347 3.99 -29.21 2.11
N ARG A 348 3.04 -28.52 1.49
CA ARG A 348 2.96 -27.04 1.49
C ARG A 348 2.93 -26.42 2.88
N MET A 349 2.43 -27.14 3.90
CA MET A 349 2.50 -26.68 5.28
C MET A 349 3.94 -26.65 5.80
N ILE A 350 4.76 -27.64 5.43
CA ILE A 350 6.21 -27.60 5.71
C ILE A 350 6.85 -26.42 4.97
N THR A 351 6.48 -26.18 3.71
CA THR A 351 6.95 -25.03 2.93
C THR A 351 6.64 -23.70 3.63
N VAL A 352 5.44 -23.53 4.20
CA VAL A 352 5.04 -22.35 4.98
C VAL A 352 5.87 -22.21 6.26
N PHE A 353 6.07 -23.30 7.02
CA PHE A 353 6.93 -23.25 8.22
C PHE A 353 8.36 -22.83 7.90
N ARG A 354 8.92 -23.36 6.79
CA ARG A 354 10.24 -22.96 6.30
C ARG A 354 10.28 -21.46 5.98
N ALA A 355 9.27 -20.95 5.27
CA ALA A 355 9.18 -19.53 4.96
C ALA A 355 9.16 -18.67 6.22
N ASN A 356 8.37 -19.03 7.23
CA ASN A 356 8.28 -18.25 8.47
C ASN A 356 9.61 -18.23 9.24
N ILE A 357 10.35 -19.34 9.26
CA ILE A 357 11.68 -19.39 9.87
C ILE A 357 12.68 -18.55 9.05
N LEU A 358 12.62 -18.60 7.72
CA LEU A 358 13.46 -17.78 6.84
C LEU A 358 13.21 -16.28 7.03
N THR A 359 11.95 -15.87 7.22
CA THR A 359 11.59 -14.49 7.57
C THR A 359 12.27 -14.07 8.86
N ASN A 360 12.23 -14.91 9.90
CA ASN A 360 12.91 -14.64 11.17
C ASN A 360 14.44 -14.60 11.06
N LEU A 361 15.00 -15.28 10.06
CA LEU A 361 16.43 -15.21 9.69
C LEU A 361 16.79 -13.98 8.85
N GLY A 362 15.82 -13.11 8.52
CA GLY A 362 16.03 -11.94 7.66
C GLY A 362 16.12 -12.27 6.17
N LYS A 363 15.75 -13.50 5.77
CA LYS A 363 15.78 -13.98 4.38
C LYS A 363 14.42 -13.81 3.69
N GLY A 364 13.90 -12.58 3.71
CA GLY A 364 12.57 -12.24 3.23
C GLY A 364 12.29 -12.70 1.79
N ASN A 365 13.20 -12.47 0.85
CA ASN A 365 12.99 -12.83 -0.57
C ASN A 365 12.89 -14.36 -0.78
N GLU A 366 13.67 -15.15 -0.04
CA GLU A 366 13.56 -16.62 -0.07
C GLU A 366 12.21 -17.06 0.51
N ALA A 367 11.80 -16.47 1.64
CA ALA A 367 10.52 -16.74 2.28
C ALA A 367 9.33 -16.40 1.37
N GLN A 368 9.35 -15.25 0.69
CA GLN A 368 8.33 -14.85 -0.30
C GLN A 368 8.17 -15.93 -1.38
N THR A 369 9.28 -16.43 -1.92
CA THR A 369 9.26 -17.48 -2.97
C THR A 369 8.53 -18.73 -2.48
N PHE A 370 8.80 -19.16 -1.24
CA PHE A 370 8.14 -20.32 -0.64
C PHE A 370 6.64 -20.10 -0.38
N LEU A 371 6.25 -18.93 0.15
CA LEU A 371 4.84 -18.61 0.39
C LEU A 371 4.05 -18.48 -0.91
N ILE A 372 4.62 -17.85 -1.94
CA ILE A 372 4.01 -17.79 -3.28
C ILE A 372 3.82 -19.20 -3.84
N ALA A 373 4.79 -20.10 -3.68
CA ALA A 373 4.65 -21.49 -4.11
C ALA A 373 3.53 -22.24 -3.36
N ALA A 374 3.45 -22.07 -2.04
CA ALA A 374 2.37 -22.64 -1.23
C ALA A 374 0.99 -22.12 -1.65
N LEU A 375 0.86 -20.82 -1.89
CA LEU A 375 -0.39 -20.19 -2.34
C LEU A 375 -0.80 -20.57 -3.76
N LYS A 376 0.15 -20.89 -4.65
CA LYS A 376 -0.17 -21.48 -5.97
C LYS A 376 -0.82 -22.85 -5.86
N GLU A 377 -0.46 -23.63 -4.84
CA GLU A 377 -1.10 -24.93 -4.59
C GLU A 377 -2.43 -24.81 -3.83
N ASN A 378 -2.50 -23.88 -2.86
CA ASN A 378 -3.71 -23.62 -2.11
C ASN A 378 -3.93 -22.10 -1.88
N PRO A 379 -4.67 -21.43 -2.77
CA PRO A 379 -4.98 -20.00 -2.61
C PRO A 379 -5.96 -19.70 -1.47
N ALA A 380 -6.57 -20.71 -0.84
CA ALA A 380 -7.47 -20.53 0.30
C ALA A 380 -6.75 -20.44 1.65
N GLN A 381 -5.41 -20.55 1.69
CA GLN A 381 -4.66 -20.56 2.94
C GLN A 381 -4.47 -19.13 3.50
N VAL A 382 -5.41 -18.70 4.35
CA VAL A 382 -5.45 -17.34 4.96
C VAL A 382 -4.15 -17.00 5.68
N GLY A 383 -3.58 -17.93 6.45
CA GLY A 383 -2.32 -17.72 7.17
C GLY A 383 -1.14 -17.37 6.25
N ALA A 384 -1.02 -18.01 5.08
CA ALA A 384 0.07 -17.72 4.15
C ALA A 384 -0.08 -16.36 3.47
N TRP A 385 -1.30 -15.93 3.16
CA TRP A 385 -1.55 -14.56 2.70
C TRP A 385 -1.15 -13.52 3.76
N LYS A 386 -1.50 -13.78 5.02
CA LYS A 386 -1.13 -12.91 6.14
C LYS A 386 0.40 -12.82 6.29
N ASP A 387 1.09 -13.96 6.27
CA ASP A 387 2.55 -14.00 6.45
C ASP A 387 3.29 -13.39 5.25
N LEU A 388 2.78 -13.59 4.02
CA LEU A 388 3.33 -12.96 2.83
C LEU A 388 3.16 -11.43 2.86
N GLY A 389 1.97 -10.97 3.27
CA GLY A 389 1.70 -9.54 3.44
C GLY A 389 2.60 -8.89 4.49
N ASP A 390 2.87 -9.57 5.61
CA ASP A 390 3.79 -9.08 6.63
C ASP A 390 5.23 -8.95 6.12
N ILE A 391 5.69 -9.89 5.28
CA ILE A 391 7.01 -9.80 4.67
C ILE A 391 7.09 -8.59 3.74
N TYR A 392 6.10 -8.41 2.86
CA TYR A 392 6.04 -7.24 1.97
C TYR A 392 5.99 -5.93 2.75
N TYR A 393 5.20 -5.87 3.83
CA TYR A 393 5.12 -4.70 4.71
C TYR A 393 6.48 -4.35 5.31
N ASN A 394 7.21 -5.36 5.80
CA ASN A 394 8.53 -5.17 6.39
C ASN A 394 9.59 -4.75 5.35
N SER A 395 9.38 -5.11 4.08
CA SER A 395 10.22 -4.70 2.93
C SER A 395 9.81 -3.36 2.31
N TYR A 396 8.81 -2.65 2.86
CA TYR A 396 8.24 -1.41 2.31
C TYR A 396 7.51 -1.57 0.96
N GLU A 397 7.20 -2.81 0.55
CA GLU A 397 6.38 -3.16 -0.63
C GLU A 397 4.90 -3.09 -0.24
N MET A 398 4.41 -1.87 0.00
CA MET A 398 3.10 -1.67 0.65
C MET A 398 1.93 -2.11 -0.22
N ASP A 399 1.99 -1.93 -1.54
CA ASP A 399 0.87 -2.28 -2.42
C ASP A 399 0.62 -3.80 -2.40
N GLU A 400 1.68 -4.60 -2.48
CA GLU A 400 1.65 -6.05 -2.37
C GLU A 400 1.21 -6.52 -0.97
N ALA A 401 1.68 -5.84 0.08
CA ALA A 401 1.29 -6.14 1.46
C ALA A 401 -0.22 -6.01 1.66
N TRP A 402 -0.80 -4.88 1.24
CA TRP A 402 -2.24 -4.64 1.35
C TRP A 402 -3.04 -5.57 0.44
N SER A 403 -2.54 -5.88 -0.77
CA SER A 403 -3.17 -6.86 -1.66
C SER A 403 -3.28 -8.25 -1.01
N CYS A 404 -2.21 -8.73 -0.36
CA CYS A 404 -2.21 -9.99 0.38
C CYS A 404 -3.22 -9.98 1.53
N TRP A 405 -3.21 -8.93 2.35
CA TRP A 405 -4.10 -8.83 3.50
C TRP A 405 -5.57 -8.65 3.11
N GLU A 406 -5.88 -7.86 2.08
CA GLU A 406 -7.24 -7.74 1.53
C GLU A 406 -7.73 -9.08 0.99
N THR A 407 -6.85 -9.86 0.32
CA THR A 407 -7.16 -11.22 -0.13
C THR A 407 -7.49 -12.13 1.06
N ALA A 408 -6.66 -12.12 2.10
CA ALA A 408 -6.88 -12.88 3.33
C ALA A 408 -8.21 -12.50 4.02
N LEU A 409 -8.51 -11.20 4.12
CA LEU A 409 -9.75 -10.68 4.70
C LEU A 409 -10.98 -11.02 3.85
N LYS A 410 -10.84 -11.11 2.53
CA LYS A 410 -11.95 -11.52 1.65
C LYS A 410 -12.30 -13.00 1.84
N LEU A 411 -11.28 -13.85 1.96
CA LEU A 411 -11.46 -15.29 2.22
C LEU A 411 -12.07 -15.54 3.61
N LEU A 412 -11.57 -14.87 4.64
CA LEU A 412 -12.05 -15.03 6.01
C LEU A 412 -12.09 -13.69 6.79
N PRO A 413 -13.19 -12.93 6.67
CA PRO A 413 -13.32 -11.61 7.31
C PRO A 413 -13.20 -11.65 8.85
N SER A 414 -13.53 -12.79 9.47
CA SER A 414 -13.53 -12.98 10.92
C SER A 414 -12.22 -13.55 11.47
N ALA A 415 -11.18 -13.74 10.64
CA ALA A 415 -9.90 -14.31 11.07
C ALA A 415 -9.26 -13.43 12.15
N LYS A 416 -8.98 -14.03 13.31
CA LYS A 416 -8.30 -13.43 14.46
C LYS A 416 -6.84 -13.11 14.15
N MET A 417 -6.18 -13.95 13.35
CA MET A 417 -4.80 -13.69 12.90
C MET A 417 -4.65 -12.39 12.09
N LEU A 418 -5.74 -11.82 11.57
CA LEU A 418 -5.76 -10.53 10.85
C LEU A 418 -6.15 -9.33 11.73
N GLU A 419 -6.36 -9.50 13.04
CA GLU A 419 -6.72 -8.38 13.93
C GLU A 419 -5.64 -7.29 13.98
N GLY A 420 -4.36 -7.66 13.85
CA GLY A 420 -3.26 -6.70 13.72
C GLY A 420 -3.43 -5.79 12.49
N VAL A 421 -3.76 -6.38 11.34
CA VAL A 421 -4.04 -5.65 10.10
C VAL A 421 -5.25 -4.74 10.24
N LYS A 422 -6.36 -5.25 10.81
CA LYS A 422 -7.58 -4.44 11.03
C LYS A 422 -7.32 -3.27 11.98
N THR A 423 -6.43 -3.45 12.95
CA THR A 423 -6.01 -2.39 13.87
C THR A 423 -5.16 -1.36 13.13
N LEU A 424 -4.20 -1.79 12.31
CA LEU A 424 -3.40 -0.91 11.47
C LEU A 424 -4.28 -0.07 10.53
N GLU A 425 -5.26 -0.68 9.85
CA GLU A 425 -6.23 0.05 9.02
C GLU A 425 -6.93 1.15 9.80
N LYS A 426 -7.52 0.82 10.96
CA LYS A 426 -8.21 1.79 11.81
C LYS A 426 -7.30 2.92 12.27
N ASP A 427 -6.06 2.59 12.64
CA ASP A 427 -5.09 3.55 13.10
C ASP A 427 -4.65 4.50 11.98
N LEU A 428 -4.42 4.01 10.77
CA LEU A 428 -4.11 4.86 9.61
C LEU A 428 -5.27 5.80 9.28
N ILE A 429 -6.51 5.29 9.27
CA ILE A 429 -7.71 6.10 9.00
C ILE A 429 -7.88 7.20 10.06
N LYS A 430 -7.69 6.84 11.33
CA LYS A 430 -7.83 7.77 12.45
C LYS A 430 -6.71 8.82 12.48
N THR A 431 -5.49 8.42 12.15
CA THR A 431 -4.29 9.27 12.26
C THR A 431 -4.15 10.20 11.06
N TYR A 432 -4.56 9.77 9.87
CA TYR A 432 -4.38 10.50 8.61
C TYR A 432 -5.69 10.75 7.85
N PRO A 433 -6.76 11.26 8.50
CA PRO A 433 -8.05 11.49 7.83
C PRO A 433 -7.97 12.53 6.71
N GLU A 434 -6.94 13.37 6.68
CA GLU A 434 -6.74 14.37 5.63
C GLU A 434 -6.27 13.78 4.28
N PHE A 435 -5.91 12.50 4.25
CA PHE A 435 -5.62 11.72 3.04
C PHE A 435 -6.85 10.93 2.55
N LEU A 436 -7.96 10.96 3.29
CA LEU A 436 -9.19 10.20 3.04
C LEU A 436 -10.38 11.12 2.83
#